data_AF-A0A0A9EI29-F1
#
_entry.id   AF-A0A0A9EI29-F1
#
_cell.length_a   1.000
_cell.length_b   1.000
_cell.length_c   1.000
_cell.angle_alpha   90.00
_cell.angle_beta   90.00
_cell.angle_gamma   90.00
#
_symmetry.space_group_name_H-M   'P 1'
#
loop_
_entity.id
_entity.type
_entity.pdbx_description
1 polymer ?
#
loop_
_entity_poly.entity_id
_entity_poly.type
_entity_poly.pdbx_seq_one_letter_code
_entity_poly.pdbx_strand_id
1 'polypeptide(L)'
;MGRSLGFSIRVQVKKDSSVSEVVVGPENRTVVSGDNFLRVNLVGDLVGYTSYPSFEDFNLVTPRKGVSSGPLQSLGDEYSKWMLLERVLFTLDGCECNKIGVGYEAFQSQPNFCSSPFCSCLYRQLWNFWEVTIKLM
;
A
#
# COMPACT_ATOMS: atom_id res chain seq x y z
N MET A 1 -8.01 6.65 1.85
CA MET A 1 -7.77 5.42 2.66
C MET A 1 -6.91 5.86 3.83
N GLY A 2 -7.42 5.83 5.05
CA GLY A 2 -6.73 6.38 6.22
C GLY A 2 -5.61 5.46 6.70
N ARG A 3 -4.52 6.03 7.23
CA ARG A 3 -3.44 5.28 7.89
C ARG A 3 -3.93 4.79 9.26
N SER A 4 -3.91 3.49 9.50
CA SER A 4 -4.11 2.90 10.83
C SER A 4 -2.78 2.41 11.40
N LEU A 5 -2.61 2.57 12.72
CA LEU A 5 -1.49 1.98 13.45
C LEU A 5 -1.99 0.70 14.11
N GLY A 6 -1.27 -0.41 13.93
CA GLY A 6 -1.59 -1.71 14.53
C GLY A 6 -0.48 -2.16 15.46
N PHE A 7 -0.84 -2.55 16.68
CA PHE A 7 0.06 -3.17 17.66
C PHE A 7 -0.73 -3.98 18.68
N SER A 8 -0.03 -4.82 19.45
CA SER A 8 -0.60 -5.57 20.57
C SER A 8 0.29 -5.43 21.81
N ILE A 9 -0.34 -5.20 22.96
CA ILE A 9 0.31 -5.11 24.27
C ILE A 9 -0.17 -6.31 25.09
N ARG A 10 0.76 -7.18 25.46
CA ARG A 10 0.51 -8.35 26.31
C ARG A 10 0.80 -7.97 27.76
N VAL A 11 -0.21 -8.09 28.61
CA VAL A 11 -0.11 -7.83 30.06
C VAL A 11 -0.28 -9.14 30.80
N GLN A 12 0.75 -9.52 31.55
CA GLN A 12 0.74 -10.72 32.39
C GLN A 12 0.90 -10.32 33.84
N VAL A 13 0.05 -10.86 34.70
CA VAL A 13 0.10 -10.68 36.16
C VAL A 13 0.15 -12.03 36.82
N LYS A 14 1.14 -12.24 37.69
CA LYS A 14 1.28 -13.47 38.48
C LYS A 14 0.91 -13.17 39.93
N LYS A 15 -0.02 -13.97 40.48
CA LYS A 15 -0.41 -13.94 41.89
C LYS A 15 -0.21 -15.34 42.46
N ASP A 16 0.73 -15.49 43.39
CA ASP A 16 1.15 -16.79 43.92
C ASP A 16 1.53 -17.78 42.79
N SER A 17 0.70 -18.80 42.55
CA SER A 17 0.84 -19.79 41.48
C SER A 17 -0.05 -19.51 40.25
N SER A 18 -1.00 -18.57 40.33
CA SER A 18 -1.88 -18.25 39.20
C SER A 18 -1.30 -17.14 38.32
N VAL A 19 -1.51 -17.27 37.02
CA VAL A 19 -1.12 -16.27 36.01
C VAL A 19 -2.37 -15.84 35.26
N SER A 20 -2.63 -14.54 35.24
CA SER A 20 -3.70 -13.91 34.45
C SER A 20 -3.05 -13.13 33.30
N GLU A 21 -3.53 -13.38 32.08
CA GLU A 21 -3.03 -12.73 30.87
C GLU A 21 -4.16 -12.04 30.12
N VAL A 22 -3.90 -10.82 29.65
CA VAL A 22 -4.77 -10.08 28.76
C VAL A 22 -3.96 -9.42 27.64
N VAL A 23 -4.56 -9.26 26.48
CA VAL A 23 -3.95 -8.58 25.33
C VAL A 23 -4.83 -7.41 24.94
N VAL A 24 -4.24 -6.21 24.86
CA VAL A 24 -4.92 -4.98 24.43
C VAL A 24 -4.25 -4.42 23.17
N GLY A 25 -4.99 -3.64 22.39
CA GLY A 25 -4.49 -2.98 21.19
C GLY A 25 -5.49 -1.95 20.65
N PRO A 26 -5.18 -1.29 19.53
CA PRO A 26 -6.05 -0.26 18.94
C PRO A 26 -7.49 -0.71 18.67
N GLU A 27 -7.65 -1.99 18.28
CA GLU A 27 -8.94 -2.65 18.01
C GLU A 27 -9.68 -3.09 19.29
N ASN A 28 -8.94 -3.40 20.36
CA ASN A 28 -9.52 -3.85 21.64
C ASN A 28 -8.82 -3.16 22.80
N ARG A 29 -9.31 -1.95 23.13
CA ARG A 29 -8.65 -1.04 24.06
C ARG A 29 -8.92 -1.34 25.52
N THR A 30 -10.06 -1.98 25.83
CA THR A 30 -10.45 -2.26 27.21
C THR A 30 -10.68 -3.75 27.37
N VAL A 31 -9.87 -4.42 28.19
CA VAL A 31 -9.97 -5.85 28.43
C VAL A 31 -9.97 -6.13 29.92
N VAL A 32 -10.79 -7.11 30.30
CA VAL A 32 -10.91 -7.61 31.66
C VAL A 32 -10.53 -9.09 31.66
N SER A 33 -9.73 -9.52 32.65
CA SER A 33 -9.38 -10.93 32.80
C SER A 33 -10.61 -11.78 33.15
N GLY A 34 -10.57 -13.08 32.87
CA GLY A 34 -11.70 -13.98 33.12
C GLY A 34 -12.14 -14.07 34.59
N ASP A 35 -11.22 -13.82 35.52
CA ASP A 35 -11.46 -13.75 36.97
C ASP A 35 -11.89 -12.35 37.46
N ASN A 36 -12.08 -11.39 36.56
CA ASN A 36 -12.45 -9.99 36.82
C ASN A 36 -11.46 -9.22 37.73
N PHE A 37 -10.28 -9.78 37.98
CA PHE A 37 -9.25 -9.20 38.84
C PHE A 37 -8.44 -8.11 38.13
N LEU A 38 -8.04 -8.35 36.88
CA LEU A 38 -7.24 -7.44 36.07
C LEU A 38 -8.14 -6.71 35.08
N ARG A 39 -8.04 -5.37 35.07
CA ARG A 39 -8.69 -4.49 34.09
C ARG A 39 -7.63 -3.63 33.43
N VAL A 40 -7.54 -3.69 32.11
CA VAL A 40 -6.56 -2.92 31.34
C VAL A 40 -7.31 -2.03 30.36
N ASN A 41 -6.93 -0.76 30.31
CA ASN A 41 -7.48 0.21 29.38
C ASN A 41 -6.35 0.96 28.65
N LEU A 42 -6.33 0.87 27.32
CA LEU A 42 -5.42 1.59 26.44
C LEU A 42 -5.98 2.97 26.14
N VAL A 43 -5.38 3.99 26.75
CA VAL A 43 -5.81 5.40 26.62
C VAL A 43 -5.38 6.01 25.28
N GLY A 44 -4.15 5.76 24.85
CA GLY A 44 -3.59 6.28 23.61
C GLY A 44 -2.08 6.12 23.54
N ASP A 45 -1.47 6.78 22.57
CA ASP A 45 -0.05 6.65 22.24
C ASP A 45 0.69 7.97 22.53
N LEU A 46 1.94 7.87 22.96
CA LEU A 46 2.84 9.02 23.00
C LEU A 46 3.37 9.30 21.59
N VAL A 47 3.36 10.57 21.19
CA VAL A 47 3.84 10.97 19.87
C VAL A 47 5.35 10.73 19.75
N GLY A 48 5.78 10.09 18.66
CA GLY A 48 7.19 9.91 18.34
C GLY A 48 7.84 11.19 17.81
N TYR A 49 9.18 11.26 17.88
CA TYR A 49 9.95 12.38 17.32
C TYR A 49 10.12 12.31 15.79
N THR A 50 9.82 11.17 15.19
CA THR A 50 9.89 10.93 13.75
C THR A 50 8.50 10.71 13.19
N SER A 51 8.18 11.41 12.10
CA SER A 51 6.93 11.22 11.37
C SER A 51 7.03 10.00 10.46
N TYR A 52 5.98 9.17 10.43
CA TYR A 52 5.87 8.17 9.38
C TYR A 52 5.51 8.83 8.04
N PRO A 53 6.08 8.37 6.91
CA PRO A 53 5.76 8.90 5.60
C PRO A 53 4.26 8.77 5.30
N SER A 54 3.71 9.76 4.62
CA SER A 54 2.37 9.71 4.03
C SER A 54 2.48 9.36 2.55
N PHE A 55 1.52 8.60 2.05
CA PHE A 55 1.45 8.16 0.66
C PHE A 55 0.11 8.55 0.01
N GLU A 56 -0.49 9.65 0.47
CA GLU A 56 -1.84 10.08 0.05
C GLU A 56 -1.93 10.38 -1.46
N ASP A 57 -0.83 10.89 -2.02
CA ASP A 57 -0.69 11.23 -3.44
C ASP A 57 -0.01 10.13 -4.24
N PHE A 58 0.14 8.93 -3.70
CA PHE A 58 0.80 7.80 -4.36
C PHE A 58 -0.17 6.64 -4.57
N ASN A 59 0.05 5.92 -5.66
CA ASN A 59 -0.54 4.60 -5.91
C ASN A 59 0.51 3.53 -5.63
N LEU A 60 0.08 2.43 -5.02
CA LEU A 60 0.87 1.21 -4.92
C LEU A 60 0.63 0.34 -6.15
N VAL A 61 1.70 0.04 -6.88
CA VAL A 61 1.68 -0.87 -8.04
C VAL A 61 2.31 -2.19 -7.64
N THR A 62 1.55 -3.27 -7.80
CA THR A 62 2.02 -4.64 -7.51
C THR A 62 1.89 -5.51 -8.75
N PRO A 63 2.86 -6.39 -9.04
CA PRO A 63 2.72 -7.36 -10.11
C PRO A 63 1.55 -8.30 -9.81
N ARG A 64 0.76 -8.60 -10.84
CA ARG A 64 -0.30 -9.61 -10.75
C ARG A 64 0.32 -10.98 -10.56
N LYS A 65 -0.15 -11.73 -9.56
CA LYS A 65 0.25 -13.14 -9.36
C LYS A 65 -0.55 -14.03 -10.34
N GLY A 66 0.08 -14.45 -11.44
CA GLY A 66 -0.41 -15.51 -12.33
C GLY A 66 -1.51 -15.14 -13.36
N VAL A 67 -1.60 -15.99 -14.40
CA VAL A 67 -2.40 -15.84 -15.65
C VAL A 67 -3.79 -16.49 -15.57
N SER A 68 -4.15 -17.15 -14.47
CA SER A 68 -5.46 -17.78 -14.33
C SER A 68 -6.54 -16.78 -13.93
N SER A 69 -7.69 -16.91 -14.56
CA SER A 69 -8.97 -16.20 -14.46
C SER A 69 -9.65 -16.26 -13.07
N GLY A 70 -8.88 -16.09 -11.99
CA GLY A 70 -9.38 -15.96 -10.62
C GLY A 70 -9.48 -14.49 -10.17
N PRO A 71 -10.19 -14.22 -9.04
CA PRO A 71 -10.27 -12.89 -8.46
C PRO A 71 -8.88 -12.29 -8.22
N LEU A 72 -8.78 -10.98 -8.41
CA LEU A 72 -7.57 -10.13 -8.35
C LEU A 72 -6.92 -10.05 -6.94
N GLN A 73 -7.02 -11.10 -6.12
CA GLN A 73 -6.80 -11.03 -4.69
C GLN A 73 -5.42 -11.46 -4.22
N SER A 74 -4.59 -12.07 -5.07
CA SER A 74 -3.21 -12.37 -4.68
C SER A 74 -2.26 -11.37 -5.34
N LEU A 75 -1.81 -10.43 -4.51
CA LEU A 75 -0.67 -9.56 -4.80
C LEU A 75 0.58 -10.45 -4.97
N GLY A 76 1.49 -10.08 -5.88
CA GLY A 76 2.76 -10.79 -6.00
C GLY A 76 3.60 -10.58 -4.74
N ASP A 77 4.19 -11.64 -4.20
CA ASP A 77 4.93 -11.59 -2.92
C ASP A 77 6.37 -11.06 -3.06
N GLU A 78 6.78 -10.73 -4.29
CA GLU A 78 8.09 -10.15 -4.61
C GLU A 78 8.05 -8.62 -4.43
N TYR A 79 8.21 -8.16 -3.18
CA TYR A 79 8.23 -6.73 -2.85
C TYR A 79 9.27 -5.92 -3.62
N SER A 80 10.36 -6.55 -4.07
CA SER A 80 11.37 -5.90 -4.91
C SER A 80 10.77 -5.31 -6.19
N LYS A 81 9.68 -5.90 -6.72
CA LYS A 81 8.98 -5.44 -7.93
C LYS A 81 7.82 -4.47 -7.65
N TRP A 82 7.56 -4.16 -6.39
CA TRP A 82 6.51 -3.21 -6.02
C TRP A 82 7.01 -1.79 -6.23
N MET A 83 6.13 -0.89 -6.67
CA MET A 83 6.47 0.51 -6.87
C MET A 83 5.43 1.41 -6.20
N LEU A 84 5.91 2.47 -5.55
CA LEU A 84 5.08 3.60 -5.13
C LEU A 84 5.28 4.72 -6.14
N LEU A 85 4.23 5.08 -6.86
CA LEU A 85 4.28 6.07 -7.95
C LEU A 85 3.23 7.14 -7.71
N GLU A 86 3.56 8.40 -7.96
CA GLU A 86 2.63 9.52 -7.78
C GLU A 86 1.37 9.34 -8.64
N ARG A 87 0.22 9.70 -8.09
CA ARG A 87 -1.10 9.54 -8.72
C ARG A 87 -1.21 10.30 -10.04
N VAL A 88 -0.49 11.42 -10.17
CA VAL A 88 -0.46 12.24 -11.38
C VAL A 88 0.15 11.53 -12.60
N LEU A 89 0.89 10.44 -12.38
CA LEU A 89 1.49 9.63 -13.44
C LEU A 89 0.49 8.68 -14.12
N PHE A 90 -0.72 8.55 -13.59
CA PHE A 90 -1.72 7.60 -14.06
C PHE A 90 -2.86 8.30 -14.82
N THR A 91 -3.42 7.60 -15.80
CA THR A 91 -4.71 7.90 -16.43
C THR A 91 -5.66 6.76 -16.13
N LEU A 92 -6.80 7.07 -15.51
CA LEU A 92 -7.77 6.05 -15.08
C LEU A 92 -8.83 5.78 -16.16
N ASP A 93 -9.09 6.76 -17.01
CA ASP A 93 -9.96 6.66 -18.18
C ASP A 93 -9.21 6.19 -19.44
N GLY A 94 -7.87 6.21 -19.42
CA GLY A 94 -7.02 5.84 -20.53
C GLY A 94 -6.97 6.89 -21.64
N CYS A 95 -7.47 8.11 -21.39
CA CYS A 95 -7.58 9.18 -22.40
C CYS A 95 -6.32 10.04 -22.52
N GLU A 96 -5.35 9.88 -21.61
CA GLU A 96 -4.13 10.69 -21.60
C GLU A 96 -2.92 9.91 -22.09
N CYS A 97 -2.24 10.45 -23.10
CA CYS A 97 -0.96 9.94 -23.58
C CYS A 97 0.16 10.11 -22.55
N ASN A 98 1.16 9.24 -22.63
CA ASN A 98 2.38 9.28 -21.80
C ASN A 98 2.09 9.23 -20.29
N LYS A 99 1.01 8.54 -19.91
CA LYS A 99 0.66 8.19 -18.54
C LYS A 99 0.48 6.68 -18.42
N ILE A 100 0.64 6.17 -17.21
CA ILE A 100 0.41 4.76 -16.88
C ILE A 100 -1.10 4.48 -17.02
N GLY A 101 -1.45 3.51 -17.87
CA GLY A 101 -2.85 3.16 -18.16
C GLY A 101 -3.38 3.73 -19.48
N VAL A 102 -2.54 4.31 -20.33
CA VAL A 102 -2.94 4.82 -21.65
C VAL A 102 -3.73 3.79 -22.47
N GLY A 103 -4.86 4.22 -23.03
CA GLY A 103 -5.78 3.38 -23.78
C GLY A 103 -5.63 3.50 -25.29
N TYR A 104 -6.35 2.64 -26.02
CA TYR A 104 -6.35 2.63 -27.48
C TYR A 104 -6.85 3.95 -28.07
N GLU A 105 -7.88 4.56 -27.48
CA GLU A 105 -8.47 5.81 -27.97
C GLU A 105 -7.46 6.97 -27.90
N ALA A 106 -6.73 7.12 -26.79
CA ALA A 106 -5.66 8.11 -26.67
C ALA A 106 -4.55 7.89 -27.69
N PHE A 107 -4.15 6.63 -27.91
CA PHE A 107 -3.13 6.30 -28.89
C PHE A 107 -3.60 6.55 -30.34
N GLN A 108 -4.83 6.19 -30.68
CA GLN A 108 -5.37 6.37 -32.04
C GLN A 108 -5.63 7.84 -32.37
N SER A 109 -6.05 8.64 -31.39
CA SER A 109 -6.44 10.05 -31.58
C SER A 109 -5.28 11.04 -31.43
N GLN A 110 -4.02 10.56 -31.44
CA GLN A 110 -2.86 11.46 -31.33
C GLN A 110 -2.84 12.49 -32.46
N PRO A 111 -2.50 13.76 -32.15
CA PRO A 111 -2.26 14.75 -33.18
C PRO A 111 -1.06 14.32 -34.03
N ASN A 112 -1.13 14.55 -35.34
CA ASN A 112 -0.02 14.27 -36.25
C ASN A 112 0.47 12.82 -36.20
N PHE A 113 -0.44 11.85 -36.03
CA PHE A 113 -0.11 10.43 -35.81
C PHE A 113 0.96 9.89 -36.79
N CYS A 114 0.74 10.06 -38.11
CA CYS A 114 1.66 9.52 -39.12
C CYS A 114 3.02 10.24 -39.21
N SER A 115 3.13 11.46 -38.68
CA SER A 115 4.38 12.23 -38.65
C SER A 115 5.02 12.27 -37.27
N SER A 116 4.40 11.64 -36.27
CA SER A 116 4.93 11.54 -34.91
C SER A 116 6.03 10.48 -34.85
N PRO A 117 7.02 10.64 -33.94
CA PRO A 117 8.05 9.62 -33.73
C PRO A 117 7.47 8.27 -33.32
N PHE A 118 8.22 7.21 -33.64
CA PHE A 118 7.89 5.87 -33.17
C PHE A 118 7.76 5.82 -31.64
N CYS A 119 6.77 5.06 -31.14
CA CYS A 119 6.39 4.97 -29.73
C CYS A 119 5.86 6.27 -29.09
N SER A 120 5.44 7.27 -29.87
CA SER A 120 4.68 8.41 -29.32
C SER A 120 3.45 7.94 -28.53
N CYS A 121 3.08 8.70 -27.49
CA CYS A 121 1.99 8.40 -26.55
C CYS A 121 2.22 7.21 -25.59
N LEU A 122 3.25 6.39 -25.82
CA LEU A 122 3.56 5.20 -25.03
C LEU A 122 4.74 5.38 -24.07
N TYR A 123 5.13 6.62 -23.76
CA TYR A 123 6.19 6.90 -22.79
C TYR A 123 5.67 6.86 -21.34
N ARG A 124 6.59 6.82 -20.37
CA ARG A 124 6.29 6.88 -18.92
C ARG A 124 5.36 5.76 -18.46
N GLN A 125 5.64 4.55 -18.92
CA GLN A 125 4.98 3.33 -18.48
C GLN A 125 5.74 2.71 -17.31
N LEU A 126 5.12 1.69 -16.67
CA LEU A 126 5.70 1.01 -15.50
C LEU A 126 7.15 0.55 -15.72
N TRP A 127 7.45 0.03 -16.92
CA TRP A 127 8.80 -0.43 -17.26
C TRP A 127 9.83 0.70 -17.30
N ASN A 128 9.43 1.92 -17.69
CA ASN A 128 10.34 3.07 -17.70
C ASN A 128 10.80 3.43 -16.27
N PHE A 129 9.87 3.45 -15.32
CA PHE A 129 10.19 3.74 -13.92
C PHE A 129 10.99 2.61 -13.27
N TRP A 130 10.66 1.37 -13.63
CA TRP A 130 11.40 0.19 -13.18
C TRP A 130 12.86 0.21 -13.62
N GLU A 131 13.13 0.50 -14.90
CA GLU A 131 14.49 0.59 -15.42
C GLU A 131 15.34 1.66 -14.75
N VAL A 132 14.73 2.82 -14.45
CA VAL A 132 15.43 3.89 -13.71
C VAL A 132 15.76 3.44 -12.30
N THR A 133 14.81 2.79 -11.62
CA THR A 133 15.01 2.27 -10.26
C THR A 133 16.16 1.25 -10.22
N ILE A 134 16.22 0.31 -11.17
CA ILE A 134 17.33 -0.66 -11.25
C ILE A 134 18.68 0.05 -11.47
N LYS A 135 18.73 1.11 -12.29
CA LYS A 135 19.99 1.84 -12.55
C LYS A 135 20.48 2.67 -11.37
N LEU A 136 19.62 2.95 -10.41
CA LEU A 136 19.94 3.73 -9.20
C LEU A 136 20.29 2.86 -7.99
N MET A 137 20.14 1.54 -8.09
CA MET A 137 20.60 0.56 -7.10
C MET A 137 22.02 0.07 -7.43
#